data_AF-A0A291RLG2-F1
#
_entry.id   AF-A0A291RLG2-F1
#
_cell.length_a   1.000
_cell.length_b   1.000
_cell.length_c   1.000
_cell.angle_alpha   90.00
_cell.angle_beta   90.00
_cell.angle_gamma   90.00
#
_symmetry.space_group_name_H-M   'P 1'
#
loop_
_entity.id
_entity.type
_entity.pdbx_description
1 polymer ?
#
loop_
_entity_poly.entity_id
_entity_poly.type
_entity_poly.pdbx_seq_one_letter_code
_entity_poly.pdbx_strand_id
1 'polypeptide(L)' 'MPDPNNPGQFGNRSDTERQAKKGGQASSGSFGESHSADPHEAGRKGAAAQPTEGKVKGGQHSHGGH' A
#
# COMPACT_ATOMS: atom_id res chain seq x y z
N MET A 1 -7.96 20.56 4.00
CA MET A 1 -7.19 20.32 2.76
C MET A 1 -5.73 20.12 3.14
N PRO A 2 -4.96 19.33 2.36
CA PRO A 2 -3.52 19.18 2.57
C PRO A 2 -2.81 20.55 2.52
N ASP A 3 -1.84 20.79 3.41
CA ASP A 3 -1.09 22.06 3.48
C ASP A 3 -0.06 22.11 2.34
N PRO A 4 -0.14 23.06 1.38
CA PRO A 4 0.79 23.15 0.25
C PRO A 4 2.25 23.43 0.64
N ASN A 5 2.50 23.94 1.84
CA ASN A 5 3.85 24.31 2.30
C ASN A 5 4.50 23.25 3.20
N ASN A 6 3.80 22.16 3.50
CA ASN A 6 4.35 21.08 4.31
C ASN A 6 5.37 20.26 3.48
N PRO A 7 6.68 20.32 3.77
CA PRO A 7 7.68 19.61 2.99
C PRO A 7 7.62 18.08 3.15
N GLY A 8 6.99 17.58 4.22
CA GLY A 8 6.76 16.15 4.43
C GLY A 8 5.60 15.58 3.63
N GLN A 9 4.79 16.44 3.00
CA GLN A 9 3.65 16.01 2.22
C GLN A 9 4.10 15.58 0.82
N PHE A 10 3.67 14.38 0.41
CA PHE A 10 4.10 13.78 -0.85
C PHE A 10 3.83 14.66 -2.06
N GLY A 11 2.82 15.52 -2.07
CA GLY A 11 2.48 16.42 -3.18
C GLY A 11 3.33 17.68 -3.33
N ASN A 12 4.10 18.04 -2.30
CA ASN A 12 4.72 19.38 -2.20
C ASN A 12 6.22 19.36 -2.51
N ARG A 13 6.77 18.21 -2.90
CA ARG A 13 8.19 18.06 -3.19
C ARG A 13 8.43 18.14 -4.69
N SER A 14 9.59 18.66 -5.11
CA SER A 14 9.93 18.79 -6.53
C SER A 14 10.25 17.44 -7.22
N ASP A 15 10.37 16.37 -6.43
CA ASP A 15 10.62 15.00 -6.90
C ASP A 15 9.35 14.14 -6.96
N THR A 16 8.21 14.66 -6.49
CA THR A 16 6.92 13.94 -6.40
C THR A 16 6.51 13.28 -7.71
N GLU A 17 6.53 14.03 -8.81
CA GLU A 17 6.10 13.53 -10.12
C GLU A 17 7.01 12.39 -10.61
N ARG A 18 8.33 12.54 -10.44
CA ARG A 18 9.30 11.50 -10.80
C ARG A 18 9.12 10.25 -9.93
N GLN A 19 8.88 10.42 -8.63
CA GLN A 19 8.66 9.30 -7.71
C GLN A 19 7.34 8.58 -7.99
N ALA A 20 6.26 9.31 -8.24
CA ALA A 20 4.96 8.75 -8.62
C ALA A 20 5.06 7.98 -9.95
N LYS A 21 5.72 8.56 -10.96
CA LYS A 21 5.97 7.90 -12.24
C LYS A 21 6.81 6.63 -12.07
N LYS A 22 7.91 6.68 -11.32
CA LYS A 22 8.76 5.52 -11.07
C LYS A 22 8.00 4.42 -10.32
N GLY A 23 7.18 4.78 -9.32
CA GLY A 23 6.33 3.84 -8.60
C GLY A 23 5.27 3.19 -9.49
N GLY A 24 4.63 3.98 -10.36
CA GLY A 24 3.66 3.48 -11.34
C GLY A 24 4.28 2.59 -12.42
N GLN A 25 5.48 2.89 -12.89
CA GLN A 25 6.22 2.07 -13.85
C GLN A 25 6.80 0.79 -13.23
N ALA A 26 7.24 0.87 -11.97
CA ALA A 26 7.73 -0.29 -11.23
C ALA A 26 6.60 -1.21 -10.78
N SER A 27 5.39 -0.68 -10.63
CA SER A 27 4.19 -1.49 -10.47
C SER A 27 3.82 -2.07 -11.83
N SER A 28 3.82 -3.39 -11.97
CA SER A 28 3.24 -4.03 -13.16
C SER A 28 1.73 -3.81 -13.26
N GLY A 29 1.09 -3.16 -12.26
CA GLY A 29 -0.35 -2.85 -12.24
C GLY A 29 -1.25 -4.09 -12.32
N SER A 30 -0.64 -5.27 -12.29
CA SER A 30 -1.25 -6.52 -12.67
C SER A 30 -1.85 -7.14 -11.42
N PHE A 31 -2.99 -6.59 -11.00
CA PHE A 31 -3.90 -7.25 -10.07
C PHE A 31 -5.05 -7.83 -10.92
N GLY A 32 -4.92 -9.09 -11.34
CA GLY A 32 -5.96 -9.83 -12.06
C GLY A 32 -5.71 -10.09 -13.56
N GLU A 33 -4.53 -9.78 -14.08
CA GLU A 33 -4.09 -10.24 -15.41
C GLU A 33 -3.66 -11.71 -15.35
N SER A 34 -3.50 -12.37 -16.51
CA SER A 34 -3.18 -13.81 -16.60
C SER A 34 -1.84 -14.24 -15.94
N HIS A 35 -0.99 -13.28 -15.56
CA HIS A 35 0.27 -13.50 -14.83
C HIS A 35 0.28 -12.85 -13.43
N SER A 36 -0.83 -12.29 -13.00
CA SER A 36 -1.00 -11.85 -11.62
C SER A 36 -1.10 -13.04 -10.69
N ALA A 37 -0.59 -12.90 -9.47
CA ALA A 37 -0.83 -13.89 -8.43
C ALA A 37 -2.34 -14.03 -8.19
N ASP A 38 -2.84 -15.27 -8.07
CA ASP A 38 -4.22 -15.52 -7.68
C ASP A 38 -4.49 -14.76 -6.37
N PRO A 39 -5.46 -13.81 -6.33
CA PRO A 39 -5.72 -13.02 -5.14
C PRO A 39 -6.04 -13.89 -3.91
N HIS A 40 -6.64 -15.07 -4.08
CA HIS A 40 -6.90 -16.00 -2.99
C HIS A 40 -5.61 -16.67 -2.48
N GLU A 41 -4.70 -17.06 -3.36
CA GLU A 41 -3.41 -17.63 -2.98
C GLU A 41 -2.48 -16.57 -2.37
N ALA A 42 -2.43 -15.38 -2.96
CA ALA A 42 -1.70 -14.23 -2.45
C ALA A 42 -2.23 -13.81 -1.07
N GLY A 43 -3.55 -13.80 -0.87
CA GLY A 43 -4.19 -13.56 0.42
C GLY A 43 -3.81 -14.60 1.47
N ARG A 44 -3.83 -15.89 1.12
CA ARG A 44 -3.39 -16.98 2.02
C ARG A 44 -1.92 -16.87 2.40
N LYS A 45 -1.03 -16.62 1.43
CA LYS A 45 0.41 -16.43 1.67
C LYS A 45 0.68 -15.19 2.52
N GLY A 46 0.02 -14.07 2.24
CA GLY A 46 0.10 -12.85 3.05
C GLY A 46 -0.38 -13.09 4.47
N ALA A 47 -1.46 -13.85 4.66
CA ALA A 47 -1.91 -14.25 5.98
C ALA A 47 -0.91 -15.17 6.70
N ALA A 48 -0.23 -16.08 6.01
CA ALA A 48 0.76 -16.97 6.62
C ALA A 48 2.08 -16.25 6.96
N ALA A 49 2.48 -15.26 6.14
CA ALA A 49 3.74 -14.52 6.31
C ALA A 49 3.68 -13.45 7.41
N GLN A 50 2.48 -13.04 7.82
CA GLN A 50 2.31 -12.07 8.88
C GLN A 50 2.48 -12.74 10.26
N PRO A 51 3.42 -12.29 11.11
CA PRO A 51 3.52 -12.78 12.48
C PRO A 51 2.20 -12.49 13.21
N THR A 52 1.72 -13.47 13.97
CA THR A 52 0.43 -13.41 14.68
C THR A 52 0.31 -12.13 15.53
N GLU A 53 1.40 -11.69 16.15
CA GLU A 53 1.50 -10.46 16.93
C GLU A 53 1.22 -9.18 16.09
N GLY A 54 1.71 -9.14 14.85
CA GLY A 54 1.49 -8.03 13.93
C GLY A 54 0.03 -7.92 13.47
N LYS A 55 -0.64 -9.07 13.25
CA LYS A 55 -2.08 -9.10 12.92
C LYS A 55 -2.95 -8.63 14.08
N VAL A 56 -2.63 -9.08 15.30
CA VAL A 56 -3.35 -8.65 16.51
C VAL A 56 -3.20 -7.15 16.68
N LYS A 57 -1.99 -6.60 16.55
CA LYS A 57 -1.73 -5.17 16.67
C LYS A 57 -2.39 -4.34 15.56
N GLY A 58 -2.39 -4.80 14.31
CA GLY A 58 -3.09 -4.14 13.21
C GLY A 58 -4.61 -4.18 13.35
N GLY A 59 -5.16 -5.33 13.79
CA GLY A 59 -6.59 -5.50 14.03
C GLY A 59 -7.09 -4.63 15.17
N GLN A 60 -6.30 -4.42 16.23
CA GLN A 60 -6.65 -3.55 17.37
C GLN A 60 -7.09 -2.13 16.95
N HIS A 61 -6.58 -1.60 15.83
CA HIS A 61 -6.92 -0.27 15.32
C HIS A 61 -8.15 -0.25 14.38
N SER A 62 -8.69 -1.41 14.01
CA SER A 62 -9.74 -1.55 12.99
C SER A 62 -11.17 -1.46 13.55
N HIS A 63 -11.32 -1.36 14.88
CA HIS A 63 -12.63 -1.38 15.57
C HIS A 63 -13.27 0.01 15.73
N GLY A 64 -12.69 1.07 15.18
CA GLY A 64 -13.14 2.45 15.34
C GLY A 64 -13.60 3.09 14.03
N GLY A 65 -14.59 2.51 13.37
CA GLY A 65 -15.31 3.14 12.26
C GLY A 65 -16.80 3.23 12.61
N HIS A 66 -17.24 4.42 13.03
CA HIS A 66 -18.63 4.84 13.15
C HIS A 66 -18.83 6.03 12.22
#